data_AF-A0A564WX19-F1
#
_entry.id   AF-A0A564WX19-F1
#
_cell.length_a   1.000
_cell.length_b   1.000
_cell.length_c   1.000
_cell.angle_alpha   90.00
_cell.angle_beta   90.00
_cell.angle_gamma   90.00
#
_symmetry.space_group_name_H-M   'P 1'
#
loop_
_entity.id
_entity.type
_entity.pdbx_description
1 polymer ?
#
loop_
_entity_poly.entity_id
_entity_poly.type
_entity_poly.pdbx_seq_one_letter_code
_entity_poly.pdbx_strand_id
1 'polypeptide(L)'
;MPTTYAHDLFGKEVYKRLPSDMKALIRRHGDLYRIGLHGPDILFYYMVSKNPVTQFGIEMHHEKARAFFEEGMRQVRRNDDEALFAYLLGFGCHYILDSACHPYVNQMAAEGVIPHIVLEKEFDRVLMEETGKDPDHYYPACGIMPKMEYARVIHRAIPLVKTINIYISVRMMKILTNFMVCDDHGRKRRILGKLLRLGGESIGSVIEHFMTAEAVEQAKAPMPELERLYREAVPEAVEYLGELYTLREGAYHLSKRWDRTYNG
;
A
#
# COMPACT_ATOMS: atom_id res chain seq x y z
N MET A 1 -5.66 -5.86 0.29
CA MET A 1 -4.41 -5.14 0.09
C MET A 1 -3.93 -5.32 -1.36
N PRO A 2 -4.33 -4.43 -2.28
CA PRO A 2 -3.76 -4.33 -3.60
C PRO A 2 -2.25 -4.23 -3.41
N THR A 3 -1.53 -4.95 -4.23
CA THR A 3 -0.24 -5.48 -3.81
C THR A 3 0.89 -4.45 -3.91
N THR A 4 2.07 -4.83 -3.40
CA THR A 4 3.22 -3.93 -3.22
C THR A 4 3.64 -3.26 -4.53
N TYR A 5 3.51 -3.93 -5.68
CA TYR A 5 3.91 -3.36 -6.97
C TYR A 5 2.88 -2.39 -7.55
N ALA A 6 1.58 -2.70 -7.46
CA ALA A 6 0.52 -1.83 -7.95
C ALA A 6 0.62 -0.44 -7.33
N HIS A 7 0.82 -0.36 -6.00
CA HIS A 7 1.02 0.91 -5.32
C HIS A 7 2.32 1.64 -5.71
N ASP A 8 3.43 0.91 -5.86
CA ASP A 8 4.71 1.49 -6.29
C ASP A 8 4.63 2.05 -7.71
N LEU A 9 4.02 1.30 -8.64
CA LEU A 9 3.78 1.74 -10.01
C LEU A 9 2.84 2.94 -10.04
N PHE A 10 1.72 2.88 -9.33
CA PHE A 10 0.75 3.97 -9.23
C PHE A 10 1.42 5.26 -8.73
N GLY A 11 2.19 5.18 -7.63
CA GLY A 11 2.94 6.32 -7.11
C GLY A 11 3.94 6.89 -8.13
N LYS A 12 4.65 6.05 -8.88
CA LYS A 12 5.55 6.51 -9.95
C LYS A 12 4.80 7.21 -11.07
N GLU A 13 3.63 6.72 -11.44
CA GLU A 13 2.79 7.30 -12.49
C GLU A 13 2.17 8.63 -12.08
N VAL A 14 1.71 8.74 -10.83
CA VAL A 14 1.26 10.01 -10.25
C VAL A 14 2.43 11.00 -10.19
N TYR A 15 3.58 10.59 -9.64
CA TYR A 15 4.77 11.42 -9.55
C TYR A 15 5.17 12.06 -10.89
N LYS A 16 5.10 11.32 -12.00
CA LYS A 16 5.41 11.84 -13.34
C LYS A 16 4.51 13.01 -13.76
N ARG A 17 3.27 13.05 -13.27
CA ARG A 17 2.24 14.05 -13.61
C ARG A 17 2.17 15.22 -12.63
N LEU A 18 2.80 15.11 -11.45
CA LEU A 18 2.81 16.18 -10.45
C LEU A 18 3.54 17.46 -10.92
N PRO A 19 3.18 18.64 -10.37
CA PRO A 19 3.94 19.88 -10.48
C PRO A 19 5.41 19.76 -10.05
N SER A 20 6.25 20.69 -10.51
CA SER A 20 7.72 20.63 -10.32
C SER A 20 8.16 20.78 -8.87
N ASP A 21 7.46 21.58 -8.07
CA ASP A 21 7.72 21.79 -6.64
C ASP A 21 7.36 20.56 -5.81
N MET A 22 6.24 19.91 -6.10
CA MET A 22 5.86 18.61 -5.53
C MET A 22 6.90 17.53 -5.87
N LYS A 23 7.31 17.46 -7.15
CA LYS A 23 8.38 16.54 -7.59
C LYS A 23 9.69 16.79 -6.85
N ALA A 24 10.06 18.05 -6.64
CA ALA A 24 11.28 18.42 -5.94
C ALA A 24 11.26 17.97 -4.48
N LEU A 25 10.13 18.19 -3.78
CA LEU A 25 9.90 17.71 -2.41
C LEU A 25 10.01 16.18 -2.32
N ILE A 26 9.28 15.46 -3.17
CA ILE A 26 9.29 13.99 -3.20
C ILE A 26 10.70 13.48 -3.50
N ARG A 27 11.45 14.10 -4.41
CA ARG A 27 12.82 13.68 -4.72
C ARG A 27 13.78 13.82 -3.54
N ARG A 28 13.61 14.84 -2.68
CA ARG A 28 14.42 15.00 -1.46
C ARG A 28 14.12 13.93 -0.40
N HIS A 29 12.88 13.43 -0.37
CA HIS A 29 12.39 12.48 0.64
C HIS A 29 11.79 11.22 0.01
N GLY A 30 12.40 10.73 -1.07
CA GLY A 30 11.82 9.69 -1.94
C GLY A 30 11.57 8.37 -1.24
N ASP A 31 12.41 8.00 -0.27
CA ASP A 31 12.22 6.75 0.50
C ASP A 31 10.98 6.83 1.39
N LEU A 32 10.69 8.00 1.98
CA LEU A 32 9.49 8.21 2.79
C LEU A 32 8.23 8.25 1.93
N TYR A 33 8.30 8.87 0.74
CA TYR A 33 7.21 8.80 -0.24
C TYR A 33 6.90 7.35 -0.60
N ARG A 34 7.91 6.54 -0.92
CA ARG A 34 7.75 5.11 -1.24
C ARG A 34 7.17 4.31 -0.08
N ILE A 35 7.60 4.54 1.16
CA ILE A 35 6.98 3.90 2.33
C ILE A 35 5.51 4.35 2.47
N GLY A 36 5.23 5.63 2.20
CA GLY A 36 3.89 6.19 2.19
C GLY A 36 2.96 5.53 1.17
N LEU A 37 3.46 5.05 0.04
CA LEU A 37 2.66 4.33 -0.97
C LEU A 37 2.02 3.04 -0.43
N HIS A 38 2.40 2.58 0.76
CA HIS A 38 1.79 1.44 1.45
C HIS A 38 0.84 1.85 2.57
N GLY A 39 0.59 3.15 2.78
CA GLY A 39 -0.40 3.64 3.72
C GLY A 39 -0.39 2.96 5.10
N PRO A 40 -1.56 2.52 5.63
CA PRO A 40 -1.65 1.79 6.90
C PRO A 40 -1.16 0.34 6.80
N ASP A 41 -0.97 -0.20 5.60
CA ASP A 41 -0.67 -1.62 5.38
C ASP A 41 0.65 -2.07 5.96
N ILE A 42 1.59 -1.14 6.13
CA ILE A 42 2.85 -1.40 6.83
C ILE A 42 2.61 -2.03 8.21
N LEU A 43 1.48 -1.70 8.86
CA LEU A 43 1.12 -2.17 10.19
C LEU A 43 0.66 -3.64 10.21
N PHE A 44 0.22 -4.19 9.07
CA PHE A 44 -0.12 -5.61 8.94
C PHE A 44 1.11 -6.52 9.06
N TYR A 45 2.30 -5.99 8.81
CA TYR A 45 3.55 -6.73 8.90
C TYR A 45 4.14 -6.76 10.33
N TYR A 46 3.47 -6.21 11.33
CA TYR A 46 3.85 -6.36 12.73
C TYR A 46 3.51 -7.78 13.23
N MET A 47 4.37 -8.76 12.89
CA MET A 47 4.11 -10.20 13.11
C MET A 47 4.28 -10.64 14.57
N VAL A 48 3.27 -10.39 15.41
CA VAL A 48 3.15 -11.01 16.74
C VAL A 48 1.68 -11.36 17.01
N SER A 49 1.16 -12.48 16.48
CA SER A 49 -0.23 -12.93 16.72
C SER A 49 -1.29 -11.82 16.49
N LYS A 50 -2.52 -11.99 17.00
CA LYS A 50 -3.46 -10.85 17.10
C LYS A 50 -2.85 -9.80 18.00
N ASN A 51 -2.56 -8.62 17.46
CA ASN A 51 -1.92 -7.55 18.21
C ASN A 51 -2.55 -6.19 17.91
N PRO A 52 -2.40 -5.22 18.83
CA PRO A 52 -2.99 -3.89 18.67
C PRO A 52 -2.48 -3.11 17.45
N VAL A 53 -1.27 -3.38 16.94
CA VAL A 53 -0.70 -2.65 15.79
C VAL A 53 -1.41 -3.05 14.50
N THR A 54 -1.56 -4.35 14.27
CA THR A 54 -2.30 -4.88 13.12
C THR A 54 -3.77 -4.47 13.20
N GLN A 55 -4.39 -4.55 14.38
CA GLN A 55 -5.78 -4.15 14.59
C GLN A 55 -5.99 -2.66 14.30
N PHE A 56 -5.06 -1.81 14.75
CA PHE A 56 -5.10 -0.38 14.46
C PHE A 56 -5.00 -0.10 12.94
N GLY A 57 -4.15 -0.83 12.22
CA GLY A 57 -4.10 -0.74 10.75
C GLY A 57 -5.44 -1.12 10.08
N ILE A 58 -6.15 -2.12 10.61
CA ILE A 58 -7.48 -2.52 10.11
C ILE A 58 -8.49 -1.41 10.38
N GLU A 59 -8.50 -0.86 11.59
CA GLU A 59 -9.40 0.24 11.97
C GLU A 59 -9.21 1.47 11.09
N MET A 60 -7.95 1.84 10.78
CA MET A 60 -7.66 2.94 9.86
C MET A 60 -8.34 2.78 8.49
N HIS A 61 -8.46 1.56 7.96
CA HIS A 61 -9.11 1.31 6.68
C HIS A 61 -10.62 1.56 6.70
N HIS A 62 -11.25 1.54 7.88
CA HIS A 62 -12.67 1.82 8.08
C HIS A 62 -12.96 3.29 8.45
N GLU A 63 -11.92 4.08 8.75
CA GLU A 63 -12.05 5.48 9.07
C GLU A 63 -12.03 6.37 7.82
N LYS A 64 -12.65 7.55 7.94
CA LYS A 64 -12.55 8.59 6.90
C LYS A 64 -11.14 9.17 6.89
N ALA A 65 -10.55 9.28 5.71
CA ALA A 65 -9.17 9.72 5.58
C ALA A 65 -8.94 11.19 5.96
N ARG A 66 -9.96 12.05 5.85
CA ARG A 66 -9.87 13.50 6.10
C ARG A 66 -9.14 13.83 7.40
N ALA A 67 -9.58 13.26 8.53
CA ALA A 67 -9.04 13.62 9.84
C ALA A 67 -7.54 13.28 9.95
N PHE A 68 -7.13 12.14 9.40
CA PHE A 68 -5.73 11.72 9.33
C PHE A 68 -4.88 12.72 8.53
N PHE A 69 -5.32 13.09 7.33
CA PHE A 69 -4.56 14.00 6.47
C PHE A 69 -4.55 15.45 6.98
N GLU A 70 -5.66 15.96 7.51
CA GLU A 70 -5.73 17.30 8.08
C GLU A 70 -4.79 17.44 9.29
N GLU A 71 -4.78 16.45 10.19
CA GLU A 71 -3.86 16.43 11.33
C GLU A 71 -2.40 16.27 10.89
N GLY A 72 -2.12 15.35 9.97
CA GLY A 72 -0.77 15.18 9.40
C GLY A 72 -0.23 16.45 8.76
N MET A 73 -1.03 17.10 7.91
CA MET A 73 -0.65 18.36 7.25
C MET A 73 -0.57 19.53 8.23
N ARG A 74 -1.35 19.53 9.31
CA ARG A 74 -1.18 20.49 10.42
C ARG A 74 0.19 20.34 11.07
N GLN A 75 0.68 19.12 11.26
CA GLN A 75 2.03 18.89 11.78
C GLN A 75 3.12 19.29 10.78
N VAL A 76 2.92 19.03 9.49
CA VAL A 76 3.83 19.51 8.42
C VAL A 76 3.99 21.02 8.51
N ARG A 77 2.87 21.77 8.48
CA ARG A 77 2.92 23.24 8.57
C ARG A 77 3.59 23.75 9.83
N ARG A 78 3.22 23.17 10.98
CA ARG A 78 3.69 23.65 12.28
C ARG A 78 5.20 23.51 12.45
N ASN A 79 5.79 22.48 11.84
CA ASN A 79 7.19 22.10 12.06
C ASN A 79 8.07 22.25 10.81
N ASP A 80 7.54 22.74 9.70
CA ASP A 80 8.22 22.78 8.38
C ASP A 80 8.78 21.40 7.98
N ASP A 81 7.96 20.35 8.18
CA ASP A 81 8.41 18.95 8.10
C ASP A 81 8.22 18.38 6.69
N GLU A 82 9.16 18.69 5.80
CA GLU A 82 9.19 18.17 4.43
C GLU A 82 9.20 16.62 4.36
N ALA A 83 9.82 15.97 5.34
CA ALA A 83 9.93 14.52 5.40
C ALA A 83 8.56 13.87 5.66
N LEU A 84 7.82 14.38 6.64
CA LEU A 84 6.44 13.99 6.91
C LEU A 84 5.54 14.31 5.71
N PHE A 85 5.75 15.46 5.06
CA PHE A 85 4.96 15.85 3.91
C PHE A 85 5.11 14.87 2.74
N ALA A 86 6.34 14.48 2.40
CA ALA A 86 6.56 13.48 1.36
C ALA A 86 5.94 12.12 1.71
N TYR A 87 6.00 11.70 2.98
CA TYR A 87 5.31 10.49 3.45
C TYR A 87 3.79 10.60 3.24
N LEU A 88 3.17 11.72 3.62
CA LEU A 88 1.73 11.95 3.46
C LEU A 88 1.31 12.03 1.99
N LEU A 89 2.14 12.57 1.09
CA LEU A 89 1.86 12.53 -0.35
C LEU A 89 1.87 11.08 -0.89
N GLY A 90 2.78 10.24 -0.40
CA GLY A 90 2.77 8.81 -0.72
C GLY A 90 1.52 8.12 -0.16
N PHE A 91 1.17 8.43 1.08
CA PHE A 91 -0.05 7.92 1.73
C PHE A 91 -1.31 8.32 0.96
N GLY A 92 -1.35 9.57 0.46
CA GLY A 92 -2.44 10.05 -0.37
C GLY A 92 -2.61 9.21 -1.64
N CYS A 93 -1.52 8.82 -2.31
CA CYS A 93 -1.60 7.89 -3.46
C CYS A 93 -2.23 6.56 -3.07
N HIS A 94 -1.79 5.97 -1.95
CA HIS A 94 -2.33 4.71 -1.44
C HIS A 94 -3.84 4.83 -1.19
N TYR A 95 -4.25 5.84 -0.42
CA TYR A 95 -5.66 6.10 -0.11
C TYR A 95 -6.52 6.24 -1.37
N ILE A 96 -6.06 7.00 -2.37
CA ILE A 96 -6.83 7.24 -3.60
C ILE A 96 -7.00 5.93 -4.38
N LEU A 97 -5.93 5.15 -4.53
CA LEU A 97 -6.01 3.87 -5.24
C LEU A 97 -6.90 2.87 -4.52
N ASP A 98 -6.73 2.70 -3.21
CA ASP A 98 -7.53 1.77 -2.40
C ASP A 98 -9.01 2.12 -2.45
N SER A 99 -9.34 3.39 -2.19
CA SER A 99 -10.74 3.83 -2.21
C SER A 99 -11.40 3.77 -3.61
N ALA A 100 -10.61 3.68 -4.68
CA ALA A 100 -11.10 3.46 -6.04
C ALA A 100 -11.30 1.97 -6.36
N CYS A 101 -10.35 1.12 -5.96
CA CYS A 101 -10.31 -0.29 -6.35
C CYS A 101 -11.05 -1.22 -5.37
N HIS A 102 -10.97 -0.96 -4.07
CA HIS A 102 -11.52 -1.85 -3.04
C HIS A 102 -13.02 -2.11 -3.15
N PRO A 103 -13.90 -1.15 -3.52
CA PRO A 103 -15.32 -1.46 -3.72
C PRO A 103 -15.54 -2.64 -4.67
N TYR A 104 -14.79 -2.65 -5.78
CA TYR A 104 -14.87 -3.69 -6.79
C TYR A 104 -14.20 -4.99 -6.35
N VAL A 105 -13.00 -4.92 -5.75
CA VAL A 105 -12.30 -6.10 -5.22
C VAL A 105 -13.15 -6.80 -4.14
N ASN A 106 -13.73 -6.03 -3.22
CA ASN A 106 -14.63 -6.52 -2.18
C ASN A 106 -15.89 -7.16 -2.77
N GLN A 107 -16.46 -6.56 -3.81
CA GLN A 107 -17.62 -7.14 -4.52
C GLN A 107 -17.28 -8.51 -5.12
N MET A 108 -16.16 -8.62 -5.86
CA MET A 108 -15.74 -9.88 -6.48
C MET A 108 -15.51 -10.99 -5.45
N ALA A 109 -14.96 -10.63 -4.28
CA ALA A 109 -14.78 -11.55 -3.17
C ALA A 109 -16.12 -11.96 -2.54
N ALA A 110 -17.03 -11.02 -2.30
CA ALA A 110 -18.34 -11.27 -1.71
C ALA A 110 -19.24 -12.14 -2.60
N GLU A 111 -19.14 -11.97 -3.92
CA GLU A 111 -19.85 -12.78 -4.92
C GLU A 111 -19.20 -14.16 -5.15
N GLY A 112 -18.04 -14.43 -4.53
CA GLY A 112 -17.34 -15.69 -4.66
C GLY A 112 -16.67 -15.90 -6.02
N VAL A 113 -16.50 -14.84 -6.82
CA VAL A 113 -15.86 -14.89 -8.14
C VAL A 113 -14.38 -15.22 -7.98
N ILE A 114 -13.69 -14.52 -7.09
CA ILE A 114 -12.28 -14.72 -6.79
C ILE A 114 -11.97 -14.20 -5.38
N PRO A 115 -11.13 -14.89 -4.58
CA PRO A 115 -10.75 -14.37 -3.27
C PRO A 115 -10.03 -13.02 -3.38
N HIS A 116 -10.34 -12.11 -2.46
CA HIS A 116 -9.81 -10.74 -2.37
C HIS A 116 -8.30 -10.68 -2.64
N ILE A 117 -7.54 -11.43 -1.85
CA ILE A 117 -6.08 -11.47 -1.89
C ILE A 117 -5.52 -12.04 -3.21
N VAL A 118 -6.28 -12.93 -3.86
CA VAL A 118 -5.86 -13.53 -5.12
C VAL A 118 -6.01 -12.51 -6.25
N LEU A 119 -7.14 -11.79 -6.30
CA LEU A 119 -7.35 -10.75 -7.30
C LEU A 119 -6.27 -9.66 -7.24
N GLU A 120 -5.93 -9.21 -6.04
CA GLU A 120 -4.92 -8.18 -5.83
C GLU A 120 -3.54 -8.59 -6.36
N LYS A 121 -3.10 -9.81 -6.07
CA LYS A 121 -1.80 -10.30 -6.57
C LYS A 121 -1.77 -10.52 -8.06
N GLU A 122 -2.86 -11.02 -8.62
CA GLU A 122 -2.94 -11.20 -10.06
C GLU A 122 -2.94 -9.85 -10.76
N PHE A 123 -3.43 -8.79 -10.10
CA PHE A 123 -3.24 -7.44 -10.58
C PHE A 123 -1.77 -6.99 -10.52
N ASP A 124 -1.02 -7.29 -9.45
CA ASP A 124 0.45 -7.08 -9.44
C ASP A 124 1.14 -7.82 -10.59
N ARG A 125 0.79 -9.09 -10.83
CA ARG A 125 1.34 -9.90 -11.92
C ARG A 125 1.10 -9.21 -13.27
N VAL A 126 -0.14 -8.85 -13.57
CA VAL A 126 -0.50 -8.18 -14.83
C VAL A 126 0.31 -6.89 -15.00
N LEU A 127 0.36 -6.04 -13.98
CA LEU A 127 1.14 -4.80 -14.04
C LEU A 127 2.65 -5.07 -14.20
N MET A 128 3.20 -6.10 -13.55
CA MET A 128 4.60 -6.50 -13.73
C MET A 128 4.87 -6.90 -15.17
N GLU A 129 4.04 -7.77 -15.75
CA GLU A 129 4.16 -8.23 -17.14
C GLU A 129 4.03 -7.06 -18.13
N GLU A 130 3.03 -6.19 -17.97
CA GLU A 130 2.82 -5.00 -18.81
C GLU A 130 4.01 -4.04 -18.79
N THR A 131 4.73 -3.98 -17.66
CA THR A 131 5.90 -3.11 -17.49
C THR A 131 7.23 -3.84 -17.75
N GLY A 132 7.19 -5.04 -18.30
CA GLY A 132 8.36 -5.83 -18.68
C GLY A 132 9.16 -6.36 -17.48
N LYS A 133 8.50 -6.58 -16.35
CA LYS A 133 9.04 -7.27 -15.18
C LYS A 133 8.64 -8.73 -15.21
N ASP A 134 9.53 -9.58 -14.72
CA ASP A 134 9.25 -10.99 -14.49
C ASP A 134 8.59 -11.16 -13.11
N PRO A 135 7.30 -11.55 -13.02
CA PRO A 135 6.62 -11.75 -11.74
C PRO A 135 7.29 -12.77 -10.83
N ASP A 136 8.02 -13.74 -11.39
CA ASP A 136 8.68 -14.78 -10.61
C ASP A 136 10.01 -14.29 -10.01
N HIS A 137 10.62 -13.23 -10.54
CA HIS A 137 11.96 -12.76 -10.13
C HIS A 137 11.99 -11.29 -9.72
N TYR A 138 10.87 -10.58 -9.74
CA TYR A 138 10.78 -9.21 -9.29
C TYR A 138 10.52 -9.11 -7.78
N TYR A 139 11.30 -8.29 -7.09
CA TYR A 139 11.18 -8.06 -5.64
C TYR A 139 10.49 -6.71 -5.37
N PRO A 140 9.17 -6.68 -5.10
CA PRO A 140 8.43 -5.43 -5.09
C PRO A 140 8.73 -4.54 -3.88
N ALA A 141 9.30 -5.09 -2.80
CA ALA A 141 9.77 -4.31 -1.66
C ALA A 141 11.19 -3.72 -1.83
N CYS A 142 11.78 -3.76 -3.04
CA CYS A 142 13.13 -3.25 -3.30
C CYS A 142 13.32 -1.77 -2.89
N GLY A 143 12.29 -0.95 -3.13
CA GLY A 143 12.26 0.48 -2.81
C GLY A 143 11.99 0.82 -1.34
N ILE A 144 11.68 -0.17 -0.49
CA ILE A 144 11.38 0.03 0.92
C ILE A 144 12.68 0.06 1.72
N MET A 145 12.91 1.14 2.46
CA MET A 145 14.13 1.36 3.24
C MET A 145 13.81 1.42 4.74
N PRO A 146 13.95 0.31 5.49
CA PRO A 146 13.62 0.29 6.91
C PRO A 146 14.71 1.00 7.74
N LYS A 147 14.44 2.23 8.17
CA LYS A 147 15.32 3.00 9.08
C LYS A 147 14.56 3.55 10.27
N MET A 148 15.23 3.64 11.40
CA MET A 148 14.67 4.22 12.62
C MET A 148 14.32 5.72 12.44
N GLU A 149 15.10 6.44 11.64
CA GLU A 149 14.81 7.84 11.30
C GLU A 149 13.47 7.99 10.58
N TYR A 150 13.16 7.10 9.63
CA TYR A 150 11.88 7.11 8.90
C TYR A 150 10.73 6.66 9.80
N ALA A 151 10.95 5.68 10.67
CA ALA A 151 9.95 5.29 11.65
C ALA A 151 9.55 6.45 12.59
N ARG A 152 10.49 7.34 12.95
CA ARG A 152 10.18 8.56 13.73
C ARG A 152 9.33 9.56 12.97
N VAL A 153 9.54 9.69 11.65
CA VAL A 153 8.69 10.52 10.79
C VAL A 153 7.28 9.96 10.72
N ILE A 154 7.15 8.66 10.44
CA ILE A 154 5.85 7.97 10.36
C ILE A 154 5.11 8.03 11.70
N HIS A 155 5.82 7.93 12.83
CA HIS A 155 5.23 8.07 14.17
C HIS A 155 4.54 9.43 14.38
N ARG A 156 4.96 10.50 13.70
CA ARG A 156 4.27 11.80 13.76
C ARG A 156 2.88 11.74 13.12
N ALA A 157 2.74 11.00 12.01
CA ALA A 157 1.45 10.75 11.38
C ALA A 157 0.59 9.77 12.20
N ILE A 158 1.22 8.79 12.85
CA ILE A 158 0.53 7.70 13.57
C ILE A 158 1.07 7.58 15.01
N PRO A 159 0.74 8.54 15.90
CA PRO A 159 1.35 8.61 17.23
C PRO A 159 0.91 7.49 18.17
N LEU A 160 -0.22 6.82 17.87
CA LEU A 160 -0.73 5.69 18.65
C LEU A 160 0.13 4.43 18.51
N VAL A 161 0.95 4.32 17.45
CA VAL A 161 1.86 3.20 17.23
C VAL A 161 3.28 3.62 17.63
N LYS A 162 3.90 2.87 18.54
CA LYS A 162 5.28 3.13 18.98
C LYS A 162 6.24 3.11 17.80
N THR A 163 7.21 4.04 17.78
CA THR A 163 8.24 4.13 16.72
C THR A 163 8.94 2.80 16.46
N ILE A 164 9.27 2.03 17.51
CA ILE A 164 9.92 0.72 17.35
C ILE A 164 9.02 -0.28 16.62
N ASN A 165 7.71 -0.22 16.85
CA ASN A 165 6.75 -1.10 16.18
C ASN A 165 6.64 -0.75 14.70
N ILE A 166 6.63 0.55 14.37
CA ILE A 166 6.66 1.03 12.97
C ILE A 166 7.95 0.55 12.28
N TYR A 167 9.10 0.67 12.93
CA TYR A 167 10.37 0.17 12.39
C TYR A 167 10.33 -1.33 12.12
N ILE A 168 9.81 -2.12 13.07
CA ILE A 168 9.63 -3.57 12.91
C ILE A 168 8.69 -3.86 11.74
N SER A 169 7.54 -3.20 11.67
CA SER A 169 6.56 -3.29 10.58
C SER A 169 7.19 -3.11 9.20
N VAL A 170 7.89 -1.98 8.96
CA VAL A 170 8.53 -1.70 7.66
C VAL A 170 9.64 -2.70 7.35
N ARG A 171 10.41 -3.14 8.37
CA ARG A 171 11.43 -4.17 8.20
C ARG A 171 10.83 -5.52 7.82
N MET A 172 9.75 -5.92 8.49
CA MET A 172 9.07 -7.18 8.23
C MET A 172 8.35 -7.19 6.90
N MET A 173 7.79 -6.06 6.47
CA MET A 173 7.26 -5.89 5.12
C MET A 173 8.32 -6.21 4.07
N LYS A 174 9.51 -5.62 4.18
CA LYS A 174 10.61 -5.92 3.25
C LYS A 174 10.98 -7.41 3.24
N ILE A 175 11.06 -8.03 4.41
CA ILE A 175 11.46 -9.44 4.54
C ILE A 175 10.38 -10.35 3.96
N LEU A 176 9.12 -10.18 4.37
CA LEU A 176 8.01 -11.04 3.97
C LEU A 176 7.69 -10.90 2.49
N THR A 177 7.57 -9.67 1.99
CA THR A 177 7.27 -9.44 0.57
C THR A 177 8.35 -10.05 -0.33
N ASN A 178 9.63 -9.94 0.03
CA ASN A 178 10.71 -10.58 -0.72
C ASN A 178 10.70 -12.12 -0.58
N PHE A 179 10.28 -12.64 0.57
CA PHE A 179 10.17 -14.09 0.79
C PHE A 179 9.05 -14.73 -0.03
N MET A 180 7.99 -13.97 -0.34
CA MET A 180 6.81 -14.45 -1.07
C MET A 180 6.96 -14.46 -2.61
N VAL A 181 8.10 -13.98 -3.13
CA VAL A 181 8.45 -14.03 -4.55
C VAL A 181 8.71 -15.48 -5.00
N CYS A 182 8.24 -15.84 -6.19
CA CYS A 182 8.32 -17.20 -6.74
C CYS A 182 9.65 -17.50 -7.48
N ASP A 183 10.77 -16.98 -6.96
CA ASP A 183 12.12 -17.04 -7.55
C ASP A 183 12.77 -18.45 -7.55
N ASP A 184 12.05 -19.45 -7.02
CA ASP A 184 12.55 -20.80 -6.79
C ASP A 184 11.68 -21.90 -7.41
N HIS A 185 10.90 -21.53 -8.44
CA HIS A 185 9.92 -22.40 -9.10
C HIS A 185 8.91 -22.99 -8.09
N GLY A 186 8.43 -22.15 -7.18
CA GLY A 186 7.42 -22.47 -6.17
C GLY A 186 7.89 -23.48 -5.12
N ARG A 187 9.20 -23.61 -4.89
CA ARG A 187 9.77 -24.53 -3.88
C ARG A 187 9.44 -24.06 -2.47
N LYS A 188 9.61 -22.78 -2.13
CA LYS A 188 9.19 -22.16 -0.85
C LYS A 188 7.72 -22.47 -0.56
N ARG A 189 6.83 -22.19 -1.53
CA ARG A 189 5.39 -22.48 -1.44
C ARG A 189 5.11 -23.97 -1.20
N ARG A 190 5.78 -24.88 -1.93
CA ARG A 190 5.62 -26.33 -1.76
C ARG A 190 6.11 -26.84 -0.40
N ILE A 191 7.26 -26.35 0.07
CA ILE A 191 7.82 -26.73 1.38
C ILE A 191 6.87 -26.27 2.50
N LEU A 192 6.43 -25.00 2.44
CA LEU A 192 5.47 -24.48 3.39
C LEU A 192 4.18 -25.29 3.34
N GLY A 193 3.62 -25.54 2.15
CA GLY A 193 2.43 -26.36 1.97
C GLY A 193 2.53 -27.78 2.55
N LYS A 194 3.72 -28.40 2.56
CA LYS A 194 3.96 -29.71 3.19
C LYS A 194 4.02 -29.62 4.73
N LEU A 195 4.71 -28.61 5.26
CA LEU A 195 4.74 -28.33 6.72
C LEU A 195 3.34 -28.03 7.27
N LEU A 196 2.49 -27.45 6.43
CA LEU A 196 1.14 -27.01 6.77
C LEU A 196 0.10 -28.11 6.88
N ARG A 197 0.27 -29.22 6.16
CA ARG A 197 -0.60 -30.40 6.34
C ARG A 197 -0.47 -31.03 7.74
N LEU A 198 0.52 -30.58 8.53
CA LEU A 198 0.80 -31.05 9.89
C LEU A 198 0.44 -30.02 10.97
N GLY A 199 0.13 -28.77 10.63
CA GLY A 199 -0.15 -27.67 11.56
C GLY A 199 -1.38 -26.87 11.12
N GLY A 200 -2.35 -26.69 12.03
CA GLY A 200 -3.73 -26.28 11.74
C GLY A 200 -3.98 -24.94 11.02
N GLU A 201 -5.27 -24.56 10.96
CA GLU A 201 -5.87 -23.56 10.06
C GLU A 201 -5.19 -22.18 10.01
N SER A 202 -4.51 -21.72 11.07
CA SER A 202 -3.98 -20.34 11.14
C SER A 202 -2.81 -20.05 10.20
N ILE A 203 -2.24 -21.07 9.56
CA ILE A 203 -1.07 -20.92 8.67
C ILE A 203 -1.47 -21.12 7.19
N GLY A 204 -2.70 -21.60 6.91
CA GLY A 204 -3.25 -21.68 5.54
C GLY A 204 -3.35 -20.32 4.84
N SER A 205 -3.64 -19.26 5.62
CA SER A 205 -3.67 -17.87 5.12
C SER A 205 -2.32 -17.41 4.54
N VAL A 206 -1.19 -17.91 5.07
CA VAL A 206 0.16 -17.51 4.60
C VAL A 206 0.44 -18.02 3.19
N ILE A 207 -0.05 -19.21 2.81
CA ILE A 207 0.07 -19.72 1.44
C ILE A 207 -0.64 -18.79 0.46
N GLU A 208 -1.81 -18.28 0.85
CA GLU A 208 -2.61 -17.35 0.06
C GLU A 208 -1.93 -15.99 -0.11
N HIS A 209 -0.75 -15.74 0.46
CA HIS A 209 0.10 -14.57 0.18
C HIS A 209 1.27 -14.83 -0.81
N PHE A 210 1.55 -16.07 -1.21
CA PHE A 210 2.56 -16.35 -2.26
C PHE A 210 2.04 -16.11 -3.68
N MET A 211 2.86 -15.53 -4.56
CA MET A 211 2.56 -15.58 -5.99
C MET A 211 2.65 -17.02 -6.50
N THR A 212 1.75 -17.38 -7.40
CA THR A 212 1.77 -18.67 -8.09
C THR A 212 2.69 -18.60 -9.30
N ALA A 213 3.18 -19.73 -9.82
CA ALA A 213 3.96 -19.71 -11.07
C ALA A 213 3.06 -19.46 -12.30
N GLU A 214 1.81 -19.90 -12.23
CA GLU A 214 0.82 -19.72 -13.29
C GLU A 214 -0.22 -18.69 -12.87
N ALA A 215 -0.70 -17.92 -13.84
CA ALA A 215 -1.79 -16.97 -13.65
C ALA A 215 -3.10 -17.70 -13.27
N VAL A 216 -3.93 -17.05 -12.46
CA VAL A 216 -5.20 -17.61 -11.98
C VAL A 216 -6.30 -17.29 -12.99
N GLU A 217 -6.89 -18.33 -13.59
CA GLU A 217 -7.89 -18.17 -14.67
C GLU A 217 -9.07 -17.27 -14.25
N GLN A 218 -9.54 -17.40 -13.01
CA GLN A 218 -10.63 -16.60 -12.46
C GLN A 218 -10.33 -15.10 -12.44
N ALA A 219 -9.06 -14.70 -12.41
CA ALA A 219 -8.66 -13.28 -12.37
C ALA A 219 -8.84 -12.58 -13.72
N LYS A 220 -8.93 -13.32 -14.83
CA LYS A 220 -9.07 -12.73 -16.17
C LYS A 220 -10.37 -11.94 -16.35
N ALA A 221 -11.47 -12.41 -15.77
CA ALA A 221 -12.77 -11.75 -15.90
C ALA A 221 -12.84 -10.38 -15.19
N PRO A 222 -12.39 -10.23 -13.92
CA PRO A 222 -12.40 -8.94 -13.24
C PRO A 222 -11.27 -7.99 -13.64
N MET A 223 -10.21 -8.47 -14.29
CA MET A 223 -9.02 -7.66 -14.57
C MET A 223 -9.28 -6.36 -15.34
N PRO A 224 -10.08 -6.34 -16.44
CA PRO A 224 -10.26 -5.13 -17.24
C PRO A 224 -10.90 -3.97 -16.47
N GLU A 225 -11.83 -4.27 -15.56
CA GLU A 225 -12.47 -3.27 -14.72
C GLU A 225 -11.51 -2.73 -13.65
N LEU A 226 -10.69 -3.61 -13.06
CA LEU A 226 -9.67 -3.18 -12.10
C LEU A 226 -8.60 -2.30 -12.75
N GLU A 227 -8.16 -2.62 -13.97
CA GLU A 227 -7.28 -1.77 -14.77
C GLU A 227 -7.92 -0.41 -15.10
N ARG A 228 -9.22 -0.39 -15.42
CA ARG A 228 -9.95 0.86 -15.68
C ARG A 228 -9.95 1.75 -14.43
N LEU A 229 -10.32 1.19 -13.27
CA LEU A 229 -10.32 1.90 -11.98
C LEU A 229 -8.93 2.45 -11.64
N TYR A 230 -7.88 1.64 -11.81
CA TYR A 230 -6.49 2.08 -11.62
C TYR A 230 -6.14 3.26 -12.52
N ARG A 231 -6.45 3.18 -13.83
CA ARG A 231 -6.10 4.24 -14.81
C ARG A 231 -6.86 5.54 -14.53
N GLU A 232 -8.10 5.45 -14.09
CA GLU A 232 -8.93 6.60 -13.70
C GLU A 232 -8.47 7.23 -12.38
N ALA A 233 -7.97 6.43 -11.44
CA ALA A 233 -7.46 6.91 -10.16
C ALA A 233 -6.15 7.71 -10.31
N VAL A 234 -5.38 7.53 -11.38
CA VAL A 234 -4.11 8.26 -11.58
C VAL A 234 -4.31 9.78 -11.71
N PRO A 235 -5.11 10.32 -12.66
CA PRO A 235 -5.37 11.75 -12.72
C PRO A 235 -6.14 12.25 -11.48
N GLU A 236 -7.01 11.43 -10.91
CA GLU A 236 -7.71 11.72 -9.66
C GLU A 236 -6.72 11.98 -8.51
N ALA A 237 -5.71 11.12 -8.35
CA ALA A 237 -4.67 11.28 -7.34
C ALA A 237 -3.84 12.55 -7.57
N VAL A 238 -3.54 12.92 -8.81
CA VAL A 238 -2.80 14.17 -9.10
C VAL A 238 -3.60 15.39 -8.60
N GLU A 239 -4.91 15.42 -8.85
CA GLU A 239 -5.80 16.49 -8.40
C GLU A 239 -5.84 16.58 -6.86
N TYR A 240 -6.15 15.47 -6.19
CA TYR A 240 -6.33 15.48 -4.74
C TYR A 240 -5.01 15.61 -3.97
N LEU A 241 -3.89 15.10 -4.49
CA LEU A 241 -2.59 15.45 -3.93
C LEU A 241 -2.30 16.95 -4.05
N GLY A 242 -2.81 17.62 -5.10
CA GLY A 242 -2.81 19.07 -5.20
C GLY A 242 -3.57 19.75 -4.05
N GLU A 243 -4.76 19.25 -3.69
CA GLU A 243 -5.49 19.72 -2.52
C GLU A 243 -4.66 19.56 -1.24
N LEU A 244 -4.15 18.35 -0.95
CA LEU A 244 -3.26 18.11 0.20
C LEU A 244 -2.10 19.10 0.21
N TYR A 245 -1.53 19.36 -0.95
CA TYR A 245 -0.38 20.23 -1.08
C TYR A 245 -0.67 21.66 -0.68
N THR A 246 -1.87 22.18 -0.99
CA THR A 246 -2.28 23.53 -0.59
C THR A 246 -2.34 23.70 0.93
N LEU A 247 -2.58 22.62 1.69
CA LEU A 247 -2.60 22.66 3.15
C LEU A 247 -1.23 22.97 3.75
N ARG A 248 -0.14 23.08 2.98
CA ARG A 248 1.14 23.61 3.49
C ARG A 248 1.10 25.13 3.73
N GLU A 249 0.28 25.85 2.96
CA GLU A 249 0.23 27.32 2.99
C GLU A 249 -0.76 27.85 4.05
N GLY A 250 -1.67 27.01 4.53
CA GLY A 250 -2.69 27.44 5.49
C GLY A 250 -3.69 26.35 5.85
N ALA A 251 -4.69 26.73 6.66
CA ALA A 251 -5.79 25.86 7.06
C ALA A 251 -6.90 25.85 5.98
N TYR A 252 -6.57 25.36 4.79
CA TYR A 252 -7.55 25.11 3.73
C TYR A 252 -8.36 23.85 4.02
N HIS A 253 -9.57 23.77 3.47
CA HIS A 253 -10.44 22.60 3.61
C HIS A 253 -10.20 21.61 2.48
N LEU A 254 -10.07 20.33 2.85
CA LEU A 254 -10.07 19.23 1.90
C LEU A 254 -11.47 19.04 1.31
N SER A 255 -11.58 18.63 0.04
CA SER A 255 -12.87 18.33 -0.57
C SER A 255 -13.55 17.11 0.07
N LYS A 256 -14.82 16.86 -0.27
CA LYS A 256 -15.56 15.68 0.23
C LYS A 256 -14.95 14.34 -0.20
N ARG A 257 -14.02 14.33 -1.15
CA ARG A 257 -13.32 13.10 -1.55
C ARG A 257 -12.58 12.42 -0.40
N TRP A 258 -12.11 13.22 0.56
CA TRP A 258 -11.40 12.73 1.75
C TRP A 258 -12.33 12.19 2.83
N ASP A 259 -13.66 12.28 2.64
CA ASP A 259 -14.65 11.68 3.55
C ASP A 259 -14.98 10.22 3.22
N ARG A 260 -14.32 9.61 2.22
CA ARG A 260 -14.40 8.18 1.96
C ARG A 260 -13.48 7.40 2.90
N THR A 261 -13.79 6.12 3.05
CA THR A 261 -12.88 5.16 3.67
C THR A 261 -11.91 4.60 2.62
N TYR A 262 -10.93 3.83 3.05
CA TYR A 262 -10.02 3.12 2.15
C TYR A 262 -10.76 2.02 1.37
N ASN A 263 -11.93 1.59 1.83
CA ASN A 263 -12.76 0.58 1.18
C ASN A 263 -13.81 1.15 0.21
N GLY A 264 -13.83 2.48 0.01
CA GLY A 264 -14.89 3.20 -0.71
C GLY A 264 -15.72 4.10 0.19
#